data_AF-A0A7M3XWV0-F1
#
_entry.id   AF-A0A7M3XWV0-F1
#
_cell.length_a   1.000
_cell.length_b   1.000
_cell.length_c   1.000
_cell.angle_alpha   90.00
_cell.angle_beta   90.00
_cell.angle_gamma   90.00
#
_symmetry.space_group_name_H-M   'P 1'
#
loop_
_entity.id
_entity.type
_entity.pdbx_description
1 polymer ?
#
loop_
_entity_poly.entity_id
_entity_poly.type
_entity_poly.pdbx_seq_one_letter_code
_entity_poly.pdbx_strand_id
1 'polypeptide(L)'
;MNNAEISTSQRHQEEEETQDGKAWAVIQAGLLLLALGLAAAGLWLPETDLDTSSVASVLIVTEEAGEACPVSGVLLSYGEDVNTDGVLQATEREGSMPVCDGVRGNAG
;
A
#
# COMPACT_ATOMS: atom_id res chain seq x y z
N MET A 1 -64.32 -20.88 -31.78
CA MET A 1 -64.73 -19.53 -31.35
C MET A 1 -63.67 -19.01 -30.39
N ASN A 2 -62.84 -18.10 -30.90
CA ASN A 2 -62.05 -17.02 -30.27
C ASN A 2 -61.05 -17.33 -29.13
N ASN A 3 -59.91 -16.65 -28.98
CA ASN A 3 -59.06 -15.73 -29.77
C ASN A 3 -57.83 -15.42 -28.86
N ALA A 4 -56.68 -15.08 -29.47
CA ALA A 4 -55.67 -14.08 -29.07
C ALA A 4 -55.02 -14.13 -27.66
N GLU A 5 -53.71 -14.39 -27.56
CA GLU A 5 -52.58 -13.41 -27.44
C GLU A 5 -52.28 -12.99 -25.98
N ILE A 6 -51.16 -13.44 -25.42
CA ILE A 6 -49.91 -12.66 -25.20
C ILE A 6 -50.15 -11.34 -24.46
N SER A 7 -49.66 -11.21 -23.22
CA SER A 7 -48.82 -10.06 -22.82
C SER A 7 -48.26 -10.22 -21.40
N THR A 8 -46.94 -10.08 -21.30
CA THR A 8 -46.25 -9.36 -20.20
C THR A 8 -46.54 -9.79 -18.76
N SER A 9 -45.84 -10.83 -18.29
CA SER A 9 -45.41 -10.91 -16.88
C SER A 9 -44.02 -10.29 -16.77
N GLN A 10 -43.93 -8.98 -17.01
CA GLN A 10 -42.78 -8.18 -16.60
C GLN A 10 -43.17 -7.53 -15.28
N ARG A 11 -42.36 -7.82 -14.26
CA ARG A 11 -41.71 -6.82 -13.41
C ARG A 11 -42.65 -5.70 -12.93
N HIS A 12 -43.05 -5.72 -11.66
CA HIS A 12 -42.98 -4.59 -10.74
C HIS A 12 -43.83 -4.89 -9.52
N GLN A 13 -43.24 -4.62 -8.35
CA GLN A 13 -43.88 -4.40 -7.06
C GLN A 13 -44.39 -5.65 -6.32
N GLU A 14 -43.46 -6.34 -5.65
CA GLU A 14 -43.73 -6.86 -4.31
C GLU A 14 -43.63 -5.67 -3.33
N GLU A 15 -44.64 -4.81 -3.34
CA GLU A 15 -44.99 -3.94 -2.22
C GLU A 15 -46.35 -4.43 -1.72
N GLU A 16 -46.36 -5.47 -0.87
CA GLU A 16 -47.55 -5.76 -0.06
C GLU A 16 -47.41 -5.00 1.26
N GLU A 17 -47.86 -3.75 1.24
CA GLU A 17 -48.17 -2.98 2.43
C GLU A 17 -49.57 -3.42 2.95
N THR A 18 -49.62 -4.11 4.09
CA THR A 18 -50.87 -4.29 4.87
C THR A 18 -50.70 -3.79 6.31
N GLN A 19 -51.03 -2.50 6.45
CA GLN A 19 -51.70 -1.75 7.52
C GLN A 19 -51.86 -2.39 8.93
N ASP A 20 -51.14 -1.85 9.93
CA ASP A 20 -51.54 -1.78 11.34
C ASP A 20 -50.58 -0.83 12.08
N GLY A 21 -51.04 -0.03 13.05
CA GLY A 21 -50.19 0.91 13.82
C GLY A 21 -49.00 0.26 14.57
N LYS A 22 -48.91 -1.07 14.54
CA LYS A 22 -47.78 -1.89 15.01
C LYS A 22 -46.76 -2.20 13.91
N ALA A 23 -47.16 -2.23 12.64
CA ALA A 23 -46.31 -2.53 11.49
C ALA A 23 -45.25 -1.44 11.26
N TRP A 24 -45.57 -0.17 11.58
CA TRP A 24 -44.60 0.94 11.51
C TRP A 24 -43.41 0.72 12.46
N ALA A 25 -43.65 0.14 13.63
CA ALA A 25 -42.58 -0.18 14.58
C ALA A 25 -41.65 -1.30 14.06
N VAL A 26 -42.19 -2.26 13.32
CA VAL A 26 -41.41 -3.36 12.72
C VAL A 26 -40.53 -2.84 11.58
N ILE A 27 -41.08 -1.98 10.72
CA ILE A 27 -40.33 -1.33 9.64
C ILE A 27 -39.20 -0.45 10.20
N GLN A 28 -39.50 0.38 11.20
CA GLN A 28 -38.50 1.21 11.89
C GLN A 28 -37.40 0.37 12.55
N ALA A 29 -37.77 -0.73 13.23
CA ALA A 29 -36.80 -1.65 13.83
C ALA A 29 -35.92 -2.34 12.77
N GLY A 30 -36.50 -2.80 11.66
CA GLY A 30 -35.75 -3.40 10.56
C GLY A 30 -34.76 -2.43 9.91
N LEU A 31 -35.18 -1.18 9.69
CA LEU A 31 -34.37 -0.12 9.11
C LEU A 31 -33.21 0.29 10.04
N LEU A 32 -33.46 0.35 11.36
CA LEU A 32 -32.42 0.57 12.38
C LEU A 32 -31.42 -0.59 12.43
N LEU A 33 -31.87 -1.84 12.37
CA LEU A 33 -30.99 -3.01 12.37
C LEU A 33 -30.12 -3.08 11.10
N LEU A 34 -30.69 -2.75 9.94
CA LEU A 34 -29.95 -2.64 8.68
C LEU A 34 -28.86 -1.55 8.78
N ALA A 35 -29.19 -0.39 9.35
CA ALA A 35 -28.25 0.71 9.55
C ALA A 35 -27.12 0.35 10.53
N LEU A 36 -27.43 -0.30 11.66
CA LEU A 36 -26.41 -0.82 12.59
C LEU A 36 -25.52 -1.90 11.95
N GLY A 37 -26.09 -2.77 11.11
CA GLY A 37 -25.33 -3.79 10.38
C GLY A 37 -24.38 -3.22 9.34
N LEU A 38 -24.81 -2.20 8.59
CA LEU A 38 -23.96 -1.46 7.64
C LEU A 38 -22.82 -0.70 8.35
N ALA A 39 -23.06 -0.18 9.56
CA ALA A 39 -22.01 0.42 10.37
C ALA A 39 -20.96 -0.59 10.84
N ALA A 40 -21.35 -1.85 11.11
CA ALA A 40 -20.41 -2.93 11.46
C ALA A 40 -19.56 -3.39 10.28
N ALA A 41 -20.06 -3.31 9.04
CA ALA A 41 -19.25 -3.57 7.84
C ALA A 41 -18.16 -2.51 7.63
N GLY A 42 -18.42 -1.26 8.01
CA GLY A 42 -17.40 -0.20 8.04
C GLY A 42 -16.39 -0.33 9.19
N LEU A 43 -16.70 -1.14 10.20
CA LEU A 43 -15.82 -1.44 11.35
C LEU A 43 -14.91 -2.65 11.12
N TRP A 44 -14.99 -3.28 9.94
CA TRP A 44 -14.16 -4.39 9.49
C TRP A 44 -13.22 -3.98 8.34
N LEU A 45 -12.93 -2.69 8.21
CA LEU A 45 -11.78 -2.29 7.42
C LEU A 45 -10.54 -2.61 8.27
N PRO A 46 -9.62 -3.47 7.81
CA PRO A 46 -8.29 -3.52 8.42
C PRO A 46 -7.74 -2.11 8.34
N GLU A 47 -7.20 -1.59 9.44
CA GLU A 47 -6.40 -0.38 9.35
C GLU A 47 -5.35 -0.64 8.27
N THR A 48 -5.42 0.10 7.16
CA THR A 48 -4.25 0.20 6.30
C THR A 48 -3.28 0.99 7.15
N ASP A 49 -2.31 0.29 7.72
CA ASP A 49 -1.10 0.88 8.28
C ASP A 49 -0.42 1.62 7.13
N LEU A 50 -0.92 2.83 6.87
CA LEU A 50 -0.19 3.87 6.19
C LEU A 50 0.84 4.31 7.22
N ASP A 51 1.88 3.49 7.37
CA ASP A 51 3.12 3.86 8.02
C ASP A 51 3.67 5.06 7.25
N THR A 52 3.22 6.23 7.69
CA THR A 52 3.82 7.49 7.31
C THR A 52 5.18 7.50 7.96
N SER A 53 6.19 7.30 7.10
CA SER A 53 7.61 7.44 7.36
C SER A 53 8.31 6.20 7.94
N SER A 54 8.41 5.12 7.17
CA SER A 54 9.62 4.31 7.22
C SER A 54 10.81 5.21 6.86
N VAL A 55 11.53 5.68 7.89
CA VAL A 55 12.79 6.38 7.69
C VAL A 55 13.82 5.34 7.27
N ALA A 56 13.99 5.13 5.97
CA ALA A 56 15.03 4.25 5.44
C ALA A 56 16.40 4.77 5.92
N SER A 57 17.11 3.96 6.71
CA SER A 57 18.47 4.27 7.14
C SER A 57 19.44 3.77 6.09
N VAL A 58 20.07 4.72 5.38
CA VAL A 58 21.07 4.39 4.36
C VAL A 58 22.47 4.55 4.94
N LEU A 59 23.30 3.52 4.78
CA LEU A 59 24.71 3.51 5.17
C LEU A 59 25.60 3.73 3.94
N ILE A 60 26.72 4.42 4.17
CA ILE A 60 27.78 4.61 3.19
C ILE A 60 29.10 4.24 3.86
N VAL A 61 29.85 3.33 3.23
CA VAL A 61 31.15 2.88 3.70
C VAL A 61 32.20 3.03 2.60
N THR A 62 33.43 3.37 3.00
CA THR A 62 34.57 3.49 2.10
C THR A 62 35.55 2.35 2.36
N GLU A 63 35.97 1.69 1.29
CA GLU A 63 37.01 0.66 1.30
C GLU A 63 38.11 1.01 0.27
N GLU A 64 39.24 0.30 0.29
CA GLU A 64 40.33 0.55 -0.67
C GLU A 64 39.88 0.20 -2.10
N ALA A 65 40.06 1.12 -3.05
CA ALA A 65 39.62 0.91 -4.44
C ALA A 65 40.47 -0.12 -5.22
N GLY A 66 41.72 -0.34 -4.81
CA GLY A 66 42.66 -1.21 -5.51
C GLY A 66 42.81 -0.83 -6.99
N GLU A 67 42.74 -1.84 -7.86
CA GLU A 67 42.90 -1.69 -9.32
C GLU A 67 41.85 -0.79 -9.98
N ALA A 68 40.73 -0.49 -9.31
CA ALA A 68 39.73 0.44 -9.84
C ALA A 68 40.23 1.89 -9.91
N CYS A 69 41.22 2.25 -9.07
CA CYS A 69 41.87 3.55 -9.07
C CYS A 69 43.40 3.41 -9.20
N PRO A 70 43.98 3.59 -10.41
CA PRO A 70 45.39 3.29 -10.69
C PRO A 70 46.44 4.06 -9.89
N VAL A 71 46.06 5.19 -9.27
CA VAL A 71 46.98 6.03 -8.49
C VAL A 71 46.65 5.88 -7.01
N SER A 72 45.47 6.32 -6.62
CA SER A 72 44.88 6.16 -5.29
C SER A 72 43.40 6.51 -5.35
N GLY A 73 42.64 6.10 -4.35
CA GLY A 73 41.21 6.36 -4.25
C GLY A 73 40.51 5.36 -3.33
N VAL A 74 39.21 5.55 -3.17
CA VAL A 74 38.35 4.69 -2.34
C VAL A 74 37.20 4.12 -3.16
N LEU A 75 36.77 2.91 -2.84
CA LEU A 75 35.52 2.35 -3.32
C LEU A 75 34.43 2.75 -2.32
N LEU A 76 33.45 3.51 -2.80
CA LEU A 76 32.29 3.93 -2.04
C LEU A 76 31.19 2.88 -2.22
N SER A 77 30.82 2.19 -1.16
CA SER A 77 29.71 1.23 -1.13
C SER A 77 28.52 1.85 -0.38
N TYR A 78 27.30 1.64 -0.86
CA TYR A 78 26.09 2.18 -0.23
C TYR A 78 24.91 1.19 -0.28
N GLY A 79 23.97 1.35 0.65
CA GLY A 79 22.73 0.59 0.71
C GLY A 79 21.90 0.87 1.95
N GLU A 80 20.67 0.35 1.99
CA GLU A 80 19.77 0.44 3.14
C GLU A 80 20.18 -0.57 4.22
N ASP A 81 20.27 -0.09 5.46
CA ASP A 81 20.45 -0.89 6.67
C ASP A 81 19.14 -1.59 7.05
N VAL A 82 18.77 -2.61 6.27
CA VAL A 82 17.48 -3.30 6.41
C VAL A 82 17.32 -3.93 7.78
N ASN A 83 18.42 -4.36 8.41
CA ASN A 83 18.40 -4.98 9.72
C ASN A 83 18.65 -4.01 10.89
N THR A 84 19.04 -2.76 10.59
CA THR A 84 19.30 -1.67 11.56
C THR A 84 20.42 -1.99 12.56
N ASP A 85 21.47 -2.71 12.13
CA ASP A 85 22.63 -3.04 12.97
C ASP A 85 23.77 -2.02 12.87
N GLY A 86 23.64 -1.02 11.98
CA GLY A 86 24.62 0.04 11.77
C GLY A 86 25.85 -0.39 10.95
N VAL A 87 25.82 -1.57 10.32
CA VAL A 87 26.92 -2.11 9.52
C VAL A 87 26.39 -2.41 8.12
N LEU A 88 27.04 -1.88 7.08
CA LEU A 88 26.63 -2.20 5.71
C LEU A 88 27.09 -3.62 5.35
N GLN A 89 26.19 -4.59 5.44
CA GLN A 89 26.49 -5.97 5.10
C GLN A 89 26.49 -6.19 3.57
N ALA A 90 27.10 -7.30 3.12
CA ALA A 90 27.15 -7.62 1.69
C ALA A 90 25.77 -7.85 1.07
N THR A 91 24.79 -8.30 1.85
CA THR A 91 23.39 -8.51 1.45
C THR A 91 22.59 -7.21 1.35
N GLU A 92 23.07 -6.15 2.01
CA GLU A 92 22.42 -4.83 2.08
C GLU A 92 23.02 -3.85 1.06
N ARG A 93 24.16 -4.19 0.46
CA ARG A 93 24.84 -3.35 -0.53
C ARG A 93 24.01 -3.27 -1.82
N GLU A 94 23.48 -2.08 -2.10
CA GLU A 94 22.75 -1.78 -3.34
C GLU A 94 23.68 -1.41 -4.50
N GLY A 95 24.81 -0.76 -4.18
CA GLY A 95 25.74 -0.29 -5.19
C GLY A 95 27.14 -0.01 -4.65
N SER A 96 28.07 0.14 -5.59
CA SER A 96 29.41 0.63 -5.30
C SER A 96 29.94 1.47 -6.46
N MET A 97 30.73 2.49 -6.15
CA MET A 97 31.38 3.35 -7.14
C MET A 97 32.82 3.66 -6.71
N PRO A 98 33.81 3.56 -7.61
CA PRO A 98 35.16 4.00 -7.32
C PRO A 98 35.26 5.53 -7.38
N VAL A 99 35.88 6.13 -6.37
CA VAL A 99 36.21 7.56 -6.31
C VAL A 99 37.73 7.67 -6.31
N CYS A 100 38.28 8.03 -7.48
CA CYS A 100 39.73 8.07 -7.68
C CYS A 100 40.29 9.48 -7.47
N ASP A 101 41.48 9.55 -6.86
CA ASP A 101 42.22 10.79 -6.73
C ASP A 101 42.74 11.28 -8.08
N GLY A 102 42.79 12.60 -8.22
CA GLY A 102 43.38 13.24 -9.40
C GLY A 102 44.89 13.09 -9.45
N VAL A 103 45.45 13.02 -10.65
CA VAL A 103 46.91 13.10 -10.85
C VAL A 103 47.42 14.49 -10.49
N ARG A 104 48.60 14.56 -9.87
CA ARG A 104 49.27 15.84 -9.63
C ARG A 104 49.55 16.53 -10.96
N GLY A 105 49.16 17.79 -11.09
CA GLY A 105 49.48 18.60 -12.27
C GLY A 105 50.98 18.90 -12.39
N ASN A 106 51.44 19.20 -13.61
CA ASN A 106 52.82 19.61 -13.85
C ASN A 106 53.11 20.98 -13.19
N ALA A 107 54.32 21.15 -12.67
CA ALA A 107 54.84 22.48 -12.34
C ALA A 107 55.10 23.22 -13.66
N GLY A 108 54.43 24.36 -13.85
CA GLY A 108 54.58 25.21 -15.02
C GLY A 108 55.90 25.97 -15.08
#